data_AF-A0AAW8R493-F1
#
_entry.id   AF-A0AAW8R493-F1
#
_cell.length_a   1.000
_cell.length_b   1.000
_cell.length_c   1.000
_cell.angle_alpha   90.00
_cell.angle_beta   90.00
_cell.angle_gamma   90.00
#
_symmetry.space_group_name_H-M   'P 1'
#
loop_
_entity.id
_entity.type
_entity.pdbx_description
1 polymer ?
#
loop_
_entity_poly.entity_id
_entity_poly.type
_entity_poly.pdbx_seq_one_letter_code
_entity_poly.pdbx_strand_id
1 'polypeptide(L)'
;MSAIPLEKVHGKHLATKILPSHFSNSDYTFSVESLIARVQTESSSAGSIKHLAYTQFAGQPAYLIETSVKRHMFHAKTGERFEPLTENQVVELAYQHYLGDAELEKVILLEKSPAEASRATGSVWQVRFYDTWSTTLYFSPTSAELVSIRSDIWRLFDFVWMLHIMDYDEREDFNNPLLISFSISALLFTMTGFLLLFRSFVRRKRPAV
;
A
#
# COMPACT_ATOMS: atom_id res chain seq x y z
N MET A 1 4.54 14.29 18.90
CA MET A 1 5.89 13.84 18.52
C MET A 1 5.89 12.32 18.62
N SER A 2 5.95 11.59 17.50
CA SER A 2 6.06 10.13 17.54
C SER A 2 7.49 9.75 17.92
N ALA A 3 7.67 8.74 18.80
CA ALA A 3 8.99 8.25 19.18
C ALA A 3 9.76 7.59 18.01
N ILE A 4 9.05 7.20 16.94
CA ILE A 4 9.62 6.62 15.73
C ILE A 4 9.25 7.52 14.53
N PRO A 5 10.24 7.95 13.72
CA PRO A 5 9.97 8.71 12.49
C PRO A 5 9.07 7.93 11.53
N LEU A 6 8.05 8.58 10.97
CA LEU A 6 7.11 7.99 10.00
C LEU A 6 7.80 7.38 8.77
N GLU A 7 8.97 7.90 8.39
CA GLU A 7 9.77 7.34 7.30
C GLU A 7 10.30 5.93 7.58
N LYS A 8 10.61 5.64 8.86
CA LYS A 8 11.00 4.29 9.29
C LYS A 8 9.79 3.36 9.29
N VAL A 9 8.63 3.84 9.74
CA VAL A 9 7.38 3.07 9.72
C VAL A 9 6.98 2.69 8.30
N HIS A 10 7.15 3.58 7.32
CA HIS A 10 6.85 3.29 5.93
C HIS A 10 7.89 2.41 5.21
N GLY A 11 8.97 2.01 5.89
CA GLY A 11 9.99 1.12 5.32
C GLY A 11 10.76 1.70 4.13
N LYS A 12 10.73 3.03 3.92
CA LYS A 12 11.45 3.69 2.80
C LYS A 12 12.97 3.49 2.84
N HIS A 13 13.49 3.14 4.00
CA HIS A 13 14.91 2.80 4.23
C HIS A 13 15.23 1.32 3.98
N LEU A 14 14.20 0.47 3.87
CA LEU A 14 14.33 -0.99 3.69
C LEU A 14 14.21 -1.35 2.22
N ALA A 15 13.39 -0.63 1.47
CA ALA A 15 13.24 -0.83 0.03
C ALA A 15 12.86 0.47 -0.69
N THR A 16 13.34 0.61 -1.93
CA THR A 16 12.96 1.71 -2.81
C THR A 16 11.70 1.32 -3.57
N LYS A 17 10.66 2.16 -3.61
CA LYS A 17 9.40 1.83 -4.31
C LYS A 17 9.49 1.94 -5.83
N ILE A 18 10.36 2.81 -6.34
CA ILE A 18 10.47 3.11 -7.76
C ILE A 18 11.92 2.85 -8.17
N LEU A 19 12.13 1.88 -9.05
CA LEU A 19 13.44 1.68 -9.68
C LEU A 19 13.64 2.78 -10.74
N PRO A 20 14.81 3.45 -10.78
CA PRO A 20 15.10 4.40 -11.84
C PRO A 20 15.07 3.68 -13.19
N SER A 21 14.26 4.19 -14.12
CA SER A 21 14.23 3.67 -15.48
C SER A 21 15.42 4.22 -16.26
N HIS A 22 16.30 3.35 -16.74
CA HIS A 22 17.40 3.75 -17.62
C HIS A 22 17.00 3.77 -19.11
N PHE A 23 15.73 3.54 -19.42
CA PHE A 23 15.22 3.47 -20.79
C PHE A 23 14.97 4.86 -21.36
N SER A 24 15.43 5.06 -22.59
CA SER A 24 15.17 6.26 -23.37
C SER A 24 14.02 6.02 -24.35
N ASN A 25 13.50 7.08 -24.97
CA ASN A 25 12.44 6.96 -25.99
C ASN A 25 12.81 6.01 -27.14
N SER A 26 14.11 5.84 -27.42
CA SER A 26 14.61 4.90 -28.44
C SER A 26 14.41 3.43 -28.11
N ASP A 27 14.15 3.07 -26.84
CA ASP A 27 13.85 1.69 -26.44
C ASP A 27 12.38 1.31 -26.65
N TYR A 28 11.53 2.29 -26.90
CA TYR A 28 10.09 2.17 -27.14
C TYR A 28 9.80 2.25 -28.64
N THR A 29 10.17 1.19 -29.36
CA THR A 29 10.14 1.17 -30.83
C THR A 29 8.84 0.62 -31.43
N PHE A 30 8.07 -0.14 -30.66
CA PHE A 30 6.86 -0.79 -31.17
C PHE A 30 5.70 0.21 -31.29
N SER A 31 4.88 0.06 -32.33
CA SER A 31 3.79 1.00 -32.61
C SER A 31 2.68 0.89 -31.55
N VAL A 32 2.50 1.96 -30.77
CA VAL A 32 1.43 2.09 -29.78
C VAL A 32 0.04 1.95 -30.42
N GLU A 33 -0.14 2.45 -31.64
CA GLU A 33 -1.41 2.37 -32.36
C GLU A 33 -1.79 0.92 -32.68
N SER A 34 -0.80 0.09 -33.03
CA SER A 34 -1.02 -1.34 -33.25
C SER A 34 -1.36 -2.10 -31.96
N LEU A 35 -0.82 -1.68 -30.81
CA LEU A 35 -1.20 -2.24 -29.50
C LEU A 35 -2.62 -1.86 -29.11
N ILE A 36 -3.00 -0.60 -29.33
CA ILE A 36 -4.36 -0.12 -29.09
C ILE A 36 -5.36 -0.91 -29.95
N ALA A 37 -5.08 -1.07 -31.24
CA ALA A 37 -5.91 -1.87 -32.14
C ALA A 37 -6.00 -3.33 -31.70
N ARG A 38 -4.89 -3.93 -31.23
CA ARG A 38 -4.86 -5.31 -30.71
C ARG A 38 -5.69 -5.47 -29.43
N VAL A 39 -5.56 -4.54 -28.47
CA VAL A 39 -6.37 -4.57 -27.23
C VAL A 39 -7.86 -4.37 -27.52
N GLN A 40 -8.20 -3.51 -28.48
CA GLN A 40 -9.59 -3.29 -28.90
C GLN A 40 -10.18 -4.49 -29.66
N THR A 41 -9.38 -5.21 -30.46
CA THR A 41 -9.82 -6.36 -31.26
C THR A 41 -9.87 -7.67 -30.47
N GLU A 42 -8.89 -7.93 -29.60
CA GLU A 42 -8.88 -9.11 -28.72
C GLU A 42 -9.93 -9.06 -27.61
N SER A 43 -10.55 -7.90 -27.41
CA SER A 43 -11.54 -7.73 -26.36
C SER A 43 -12.63 -6.79 -26.85
N SER A 44 -13.58 -7.34 -27.60
CA SER A 44 -14.90 -6.73 -27.86
C SER A 44 -15.68 -6.39 -26.57
N SER A 45 -15.17 -6.81 -25.41
CA SER A 45 -15.63 -6.50 -24.04
C SER A 45 -14.57 -5.78 -23.17
N ALA A 46 -13.38 -5.45 -23.69
CA ALA A 46 -12.46 -4.55 -23.01
C ALA A 46 -13.02 -3.16 -23.23
N GLY A 47 -13.70 -2.64 -22.21
CA GLY A 47 -14.17 -1.27 -22.25
C GLY A 47 -13.04 -0.28 -22.48
N SER A 48 -13.40 0.97 -22.72
CA SER A 48 -12.52 2.03 -23.20
C SER A 48 -11.16 2.06 -22.48
N ILE A 49 -10.09 2.20 -23.26
CA ILE A 49 -8.75 2.45 -22.74
C ILE A 49 -8.81 3.73 -21.92
N LYS A 50 -8.41 3.64 -20.65
CA LYS A 50 -8.43 4.77 -19.71
C LYS A 50 -7.07 5.42 -19.61
N HIS A 51 -6.02 4.62 -19.60
CA HIS A 51 -4.67 5.08 -19.35
C HIS A 51 -3.65 4.29 -20.16
N LEU A 52 -2.66 5.01 -20.71
CA LEU A 52 -1.50 4.43 -21.37
C LEU A 52 -0.25 5.05 -20.77
N ALA A 53 0.67 4.20 -20.31
CA ALA A 53 1.92 4.63 -19.72
C ALA A 53 3.12 3.87 -20.28
N TYR A 54 4.23 4.57 -20.35
CA TYR A 54 5.55 4.02 -20.64
C TYR A 54 6.16 3.62 -19.30
N THR A 55 6.43 2.34 -19.13
CA THR A 55 6.93 1.78 -17.87
C THR A 55 7.99 0.72 -18.12
N GLN A 56 8.43 0.07 -17.06
CA GLN A 56 9.29 -1.10 -17.13
C GLN A 56 8.62 -2.28 -16.43
N PHE A 57 8.86 -3.48 -16.94
CA PHE A 57 8.43 -4.73 -16.34
C PHE A 57 9.65 -5.62 -16.17
N ALA A 58 9.99 -5.98 -14.93
CA ALA A 58 11.14 -6.83 -14.61
C ALA A 58 12.46 -6.41 -15.32
N GLY A 59 12.75 -5.11 -15.36
CA GLY A 59 13.96 -4.57 -16.00
C GLY A 59 13.92 -4.54 -17.54
N GLN A 60 12.74 -4.64 -18.17
CA GLN A 60 12.54 -4.48 -19.61
C GLN A 60 11.57 -3.34 -19.92
N PRO A 61 11.74 -2.61 -21.04
CA PRO A 61 10.83 -1.53 -21.39
C PRO A 61 9.46 -2.09 -21.79
N ALA A 62 8.40 -1.51 -21.23
CA ALA A 62 7.04 -2.02 -21.34
C ALA A 62 6.01 -0.91 -21.53
N TYR A 63 4.94 -1.23 -22.27
CA TYR A 63 3.74 -0.40 -22.36
C TYR A 63 2.69 -0.94 -21.41
N LEU A 64 2.25 -0.10 -20.47
CA LEU A 64 1.10 -0.36 -19.62
C LEU A 64 -0.13 0.23 -20.29
N ILE A 65 -1.11 -0.63 -20.61
CA ILE A 65 -2.41 -0.24 -21.11
C ILE A 65 -3.46 -0.64 -20.09
N GLU A 66 -4.12 0.35 -19.48
CA GLU A 66 -5.21 0.14 -18.56
C GLU A 66 -6.55 0.28 -19.28
N THR A 67 -7.32 -0.80 -19.28
CA THR A 67 -8.71 -0.81 -19.74
C THR A 67 -9.64 -0.63 -18.55
N SER A 68 -10.94 -0.46 -18.79
CA SER A 68 -11.92 -0.42 -17.70
C SER A 68 -12.02 -1.71 -16.87
N VAL A 69 -11.47 -2.83 -17.37
CA VAL A 69 -11.61 -4.16 -16.78
C VAL A 69 -10.29 -4.68 -16.21
N LYS A 70 -9.18 -4.48 -16.92
CA LYS A 70 -7.88 -5.07 -16.60
C LYS A 70 -6.72 -4.24 -17.12
N ARG A 71 -5.56 -4.43 -16.49
CA ARG A 71 -4.29 -3.88 -16.97
C ARG A 71 -3.59 -4.90 -17.85
N HIS A 72 -3.04 -4.44 -18.96
CA HIS A 72 -2.25 -5.22 -19.88
C HIS A 72 -0.84 -4.64 -19.96
N MET A 73 0.15 -5.51 -19.97
CA MET A 73 1.55 -5.13 -20.13
C MET A 73 2.10 -5.73 -21.42
N PHE A 74 2.72 -4.89 -22.24
CA PHE A 74 3.29 -5.29 -23.53
C PHE A 74 4.76 -4.92 -23.63
N HIS A 75 5.57 -5.76 -24.26
CA HIS A 75 6.98 -5.54 -24.48
C HIS A 75 7.17 -4.39 -25.48
N ALA A 76 7.98 -3.39 -25.13
CA ALA A 76 8.06 -2.15 -25.91
C ALA A 76 8.78 -2.28 -27.26
N LYS A 77 9.55 -3.37 -27.46
CA LYS A 77 10.26 -3.66 -28.72
C LYS A 77 9.49 -4.62 -29.65
N THR A 78 8.92 -5.69 -29.11
CA THR A 78 8.28 -6.78 -29.88
C THR A 78 6.77 -6.63 -29.97
N GLY A 79 6.15 -5.88 -29.04
CA GLY A 79 4.70 -5.77 -28.93
C GLY A 79 4.02 -7.02 -28.38
N GLU A 80 4.80 -8.00 -27.92
CA GLU A 80 4.27 -9.20 -27.27
C GLU A 80 3.74 -8.88 -25.87
N ARG A 81 2.71 -9.62 -25.43
CA ARG A 81 2.14 -9.43 -24.11
C ARG A 81 3.03 -10.11 -23.06
N PHE A 82 3.28 -9.42 -21.95
CA PHE A 82 3.93 -10.06 -20.80
C PHE A 82 2.95 -10.99 -20.08
N GLU A 83 3.46 -12.18 -19.75
CA GLU A 83 2.81 -13.10 -18.83
C GLU A 83 2.95 -12.63 -17.37
N PRO A 84 2.10 -13.10 -16.45
CA PRO A 84 2.24 -12.81 -15.04
C PRO A 84 3.63 -13.16 -14.50
N LEU A 85 4.13 -12.32 -13.59
CA LEU A 85 5.46 -12.44 -13.02
C LEU A 85 5.68 -13.83 -12.40
N THR A 86 6.76 -14.48 -12.81
CA THR A 86 7.16 -15.79 -12.27
C THR A 86 7.88 -15.64 -10.93
N GLU A 87 7.95 -16.71 -10.14
CA GLU A 87 8.64 -16.69 -8.84
C GLU A 87 10.10 -16.22 -8.96
N ASN A 88 10.85 -16.73 -9.94
CA ASN A 88 12.25 -16.33 -10.15
C ASN A 88 12.38 -14.85 -10.50
N GLN A 89 11.49 -14.31 -11.34
CA GLN A 89 11.50 -12.89 -11.69
C GLN A 89 11.13 -12.00 -10.50
N VAL A 90 10.17 -12.44 -9.67
CA VAL A 90 9.81 -11.74 -8.43
C VAL A 90 10.99 -11.69 -7.47
N VAL A 91 11.73 -12.81 -7.33
CA VAL A 91 12.91 -12.90 -6.48
C VAL A 91 13.99 -11.92 -6.93
N GLU A 92 14.33 -11.91 -8.22
CA GLU A 92 15.32 -10.99 -8.78
C GLU A 92 14.89 -9.53 -8.59
N LEU A 93 13.63 -9.23 -8.90
CA LEU A 93 13.04 -7.91 -8.69
C LEU A 93 13.07 -7.49 -7.22
N ALA A 94 12.79 -8.41 -6.30
CA ALA A 94 12.80 -8.12 -4.87
C ALA A 94 14.19 -7.72 -4.38
N TYR A 95 15.26 -8.39 -4.83
CA TYR A 95 16.63 -7.99 -4.53
C TYR A 95 17.01 -6.63 -5.12
N GLN A 96 16.48 -6.26 -6.28
CA GLN A 96 16.70 -4.92 -6.85
C GLN A 96 16.04 -3.80 -6.02
N HIS A 97 14.90 -4.10 -5.41
CA HIS A 97 14.15 -3.15 -4.59
C HIS A 97 14.65 -3.09 -3.15
N TYR A 98 15.16 -4.20 -2.61
CA TYR A 98 15.62 -4.32 -1.23
C TYR A 98 16.98 -3.63 -1.03
N LEU A 99 17.09 -2.80 0.00
CA LEU A 99 18.28 -2.03 0.33
C LEU A 99 19.15 -2.68 1.42
N GLY A 100 18.73 -3.83 1.95
CA GLY A 100 19.48 -4.60 2.94
C GLY A 100 20.21 -5.80 2.33
N ASP A 101 20.95 -6.51 3.18
CA ASP A 101 21.77 -7.68 2.79
C ASP A 101 21.20 -9.02 3.30
N ALA A 102 19.95 -9.02 3.74
CA ALA A 102 19.28 -10.22 4.24
C ALA A 102 18.88 -11.20 3.14
N GLU A 103 18.85 -12.49 3.49
CA GLU A 103 18.38 -13.56 2.61
C GLU A 103 16.86 -13.63 2.55
N LEU A 104 16.34 -14.23 1.48
CA LEU A 104 14.93 -14.51 1.33
C LEU A 104 14.48 -15.63 2.28
N GLU A 105 13.42 -15.35 3.03
CA GLU A 105 12.80 -16.32 3.92
C GLU A 105 11.65 -17.06 3.22
N LYS A 106 10.81 -16.34 2.47
CA LYS A 106 9.61 -16.92 1.85
C LYS A 106 9.13 -16.12 0.65
N VAL A 107 8.71 -16.82 -0.40
CA VAL A 107 8.05 -16.26 -1.57
C VAL A 107 6.77 -17.02 -1.82
N ILE A 108 5.63 -16.33 -1.91
CA ILE A 108 4.33 -16.95 -2.16
C ILE A 108 3.44 -16.04 -3.00
N LEU A 109 2.72 -16.63 -3.94
CA LEU A 109 1.66 -15.97 -4.67
C LEU A 109 0.35 -16.06 -3.87
N LEU A 110 -0.18 -14.90 -3.49
CA LEU A 110 -1.48 -14.79 -2.85
C LEU A 110 -2.51 -14.44 -3.91
N GLU A 111 -3.54 -15.27 -4.09
CA GLU A 111 -4.64 -14.97 -5.03
C GLU A 111 -5.47 -13.76 -4.59
N LYS A 112 -5.58 -13.55 -3.27
CA LYS A 112 -6.27 -12.42 -2.67
C LYS A 112 -5.29 -11.57 -1.87
N SER A 113 -5.18 -10.30 -2.24
CA SER A 113 -4.39 -9.31 -1.51
C SER A 113 -4.84 -9.22 -0.05
N PRO A 114 -3.91 -9.32 0.92
CA PRO A 114 -4.22 -9.08 2.33
C PRO A 114 -4.53 -7.60 2.56
N ALA A 115 -5.28 -7.29 3.62
CA ALA A 115 -5.57 -5.91 4.03
C ALA A 115 -4.27 -5.08 4.22
N GLU A 116 -3.21 -5.74 4.70
CA GLU A 116 -1.88 -5.11 4.82
C GLU A 116 -1.37 -4.56 3.49
N ALA A 117 -1.64 -5.19 2.35
CA ALA A 117 -1.18 -4.70 1.06
C ALA A 117 -1.98 -3.48 0.53
N SER A 118 -3.00 -3.05 1.30
CA SER A 118 -3.70 -1.74 1.38
C SER A 118 -4.25 -1.10 0.09
N ARG A 119 -3.79 -1.51 -1.10
CA ARG A 119 -4.26 -0.96 -2.41
C ARG A 119 -4.21 -1.95 -3.56
N ALA A 120 -3.65 -3.15 -3.39
CA ALA A 120 -3.72 -4.15 -4.44
C ALA A 120 -5.12 -4.77 -4.50
N THR A 121 -5.75 -4.64 -5.65
CA THR A 121 -6.94 -5.39 -6.02
C THR A 121 -6.53 -6.61 -6.83
N GLY A 122 -6.74 -7.81 -6.27
CA GLY A 122 -6.43 -9.08 -6.93
C GLY A 122 -5.25 -9.82 -6.31
N SER A 123 -4.55 -10.60 -7.13
CA SER A 123 -3.42 -11.41 -6.71
C SER A 123 -2.16 -10.58 -6.50
N VAL A 124 -1.36 -10.97 -5.51
CA VAL A 124 -0.09 -10.31 -5.15
C VAL A 124 0.96 -11.33 -4.81
N TRP A 125 2.18 -11.08 -5.25
CA TRP A 125 3.34 -11.81 -4.75
C TRP A 125 3.76 -11.22 -3.41
N GLN A 126 3.93 -12.07 -2.41
CA GLN A 126 4.50 -11.72 -1.12
C GLN A 126 5.91 -12.30 -1.03
N VAL A 127 6.87 -11.41 -0.79
CA VAL A 127 8.29 -11.74 -0.65
C VAL A 127 8.73 -11.31 0.74
N ARG A 128 9.21 -12.25 1.56
CA ARG A 128 9.64 -11.99 2.93
C ARG A 128 11.14 -12.21 3.06
N PHE A 129 11.82 -11.27 3.69
CA PHE A 129 13.25 -11.29 3.97
C PHE A 129 13.51 -11.63 5.43
N TYR A 130 14.60 -12.37 5.66
CA TYR A 130 15.08 -12.72 7.00
C TYR A 130 15.95 -11.60 7.57
N ASP A 131 15.33 -10.47 7.90
CA ASP A 131 15.99 -9.34 8.54
C ASP A 131 15.44 -9.05 9.95
N THR A 132 16.09 -8.14 10.67
CA THR A 132 15.72 -7.74 12.04
C THR A 132 14.27 -7.22 12.15
N TRP A 133 13.64 -6.84 11.04
CA TRP A 133 12.31 -6.24 11.01
C TRP A 133 11.29 -7.06 10.20
N SER A 134 11.61 -8.30 9.83
CA SER A 134 10.83 -9.19 8.98
C SER A 134 10.22 -8.48 7.75
N THR A 135 11.07 -7.79 6.98
CA THR A 135 10.62 -6.99 5.83
C THR A 135 9.86 -7.85 4.83
N THR A 136 8.67 -7.40 4.47
CA THR A 136 7.78 -8.04 3.50
C THR A 136 7.52 -7.07 2.36
N LEU A 137 7.88 -7.46 1.15
CA LEU A 137 7.61 -6.73 -0.08
C LEU A 137 6.45 -7.38 -0.83
N TYR A 138 5.50 -6.56 -1.28
CA TYR A 138 4.36 -7.03 -2.06
C TYR A 138 4.45 -6.53 -3.50
N PHE A 139 4.43 -7.45 -4.47
CA PHE A 139 4.51 -7.14 -5.90
C PHE A 139 3.23 -7.50 -6.63
N SER A 140 2.87 -6.69 -7.63
CA SER A 140 1.79 -7.00 -8.57
C SER A 140 2.27 -8.01 -9.62
N PRO A 141 1.60 -9.16 -9.79
CA PRO A 141 1.99 -10.15 -10.79
C PRO A 141 1.83 -9.62 -12.22
N THR A 142 0.88 -8.71 -12.46
CA THR A 142 0.58 -8.20 -13.80
C THR A 142 1.42 -6.99 -14.18
N SER A 143 1.78 -6.13 -13.21
CA SER A 143 2.53 -4.90 -13.48
C SER A 143 4.00 -4.94 -13.06
N ALA A 144 4.44 -5.98 -12.32
CA ALA A 144 5.76 -6.04 -11.69
C ALA A 144 6.07 -4.83 -10.81
N GLU A 145 5.05 -4.12 -10.32
CA GLU A 145 5.22 -2.97 -9.46
C GLU A 145 5.25 -3.40 -8.00
N LEU A 146 6.13 -2.76 -7.23
CA LEU A 146 6.10 -2.86 -5.77
C LEU A 146 4.88 -2.11 -5.24
N VAL A 147 3.86 -2.86 -4.82
CA VAL A 147 2.60 -2.35 -4.29
C VAL A 147 2.84 -1.68 -2.93
N SER A 148 3.46 -2.43 -2.02
CA SER A 148 3.66 -2.00 -0.64
C SER A 148 4.89 -2.64 -0.01
N ILE A 149 5.47 -1.92 0.94
CA ILE A 149 6.57 -2.34 1.80
C ILE A 149 6.01 -2.45 3.21
N ARG A 150 6.22 -3.58 3.87
CA ARG A 150 5.77 -3.85 5.24
C ARG A 150 6.92 -4.36 6.08
N SER A 151 6.85 -4.08 7.37
CA SER A 151 7.82 -4.53 8.37
C SER A 151 7.11 -4.71 9.70
N ASP A 152 7.75 -5.37 10.67
CA ASP A 152 7.18 -5.58 11.99
C ASP A 152 6.98 -4.26 12.75
N ILE A 153 7.82 -3.26 12.50
CA ILE A 153 7.62 -1.89 13.02
C ILE A 153 6.34 -1.29 12.47
N TRP A 154 6.06 -1.50 11.18
CA TRP A 154 4.80 -1.06 10.58
C TRP A 154 3.61 -1.78 11.23
N ARG A 155 3.69 -3.09 11.44
CA ARG A 155 2.63 -3.88 12.10
C ARG A 155 2.36 -3.43 13.53
N LEU A 156 3.42 -3.11 14.29
CA LEU A 156 3.29 -2.57 15.64
C LEU A 156 2.65 -1.18 15.62
N PHE A 157 3.07 -0.32 14.70
CA PHE A 157 2.46 0.99 14.52
C PHE A 157 0.98 0.86 14.17
N ASP A 158 0.64 -0.02 13.22
CA ASP A 158 -0.73 -0.29 12.78
C ASP A 158 -1.59 -0.85 13.92
N PHE A 159 -1.04 -1.70 14.79
CA PHE A 159 -1.73 -2.17 16.00
C PHE A 159 -2.04 -1.04 16.99
N VAL A 160 -1.05 -0.18 17.28
CA VAL A 160 -1.26 0.98 18.18
C VAL A 160 -2.21 1.99 17.54
N TRP A 161 -2.13 2.16 16.22
CA TRP A 161 -3.00 3.02 15.44
C TRP A 161 -4.45 2.51 15.49
N MET A 162 -4.67 1.23 15.21
CA MET A 162 -5.96 0.54 15.33
C MET A 162 -6.57 0.76 16.72
N LEU A 163 -5.77 0.64 17.79
CA LEU A 163 -6.23 0.93 19.15
C LEU A 163 -6.53 2.43 19.36
N HIS A 164 -5.76 3.32 18.75
CA HIS A 164 -5.92 4.77 18.91
C HIS A 164 -7.20 5.29 18.23
N ILE A 165 -7.49 4.84 17.01
CA ILE A 165 -8.71 5.21 16.27
C ILE A 165 -9.91 4.33 16.65
N MET A 166 -9.67 3.26 17.43
CA MET A 166 -10.68 2.29 17.86
C MET A 166 -11.44 1.64 16.70
N ASP A 167 -10.85 1.62 15.50
CA ASP A 167 -11.39 0.99 14.29
C ASP A 167 -10.62 -0.31 14.03
N TYR A 168 -11.31 -1.43 14.21
CA TYR A 168 -10.73 -2.76 14.13
C TYR A 168 -10.95 -3.44 12.77
N ASP A 169 -11.78 -2.85 11.91
CA ASP A 169 -12.21 -3.48 10.66
C ASP A 169 -11.40 -2.94 9.48
N GLU A 170 -11.64 -1.69 9.10
CA GLU A 170 -11.00 -1.06 7.93
C GLU A 170 -9.70 -0.33 8.31
N ARG A 171 -9.52 0.00 9.59
CA ARG A 171 -8.37 0.73 10.16
C ARG A 171 -8.14 2.09 9.51
N GLU A 172 -9.17 2.63 8.88
CA GLU A 172 -9.15 3.89 8.12
C GLU A 172 -10.31 4.82 8.53
N ASP A 173 -11.37 4.30 9.18
CA ASP A 173 -12.56 5.09 9.48
C ASP A 173 -12.51 5.70 10.89
N PHE A 174 -12.45 7.03 10.92
CA PHE A 174 -12.52 7.82 12.16
C PHE A 174 -13.94 8.00 12.68
N ASN A 175 -14.97 7.72 11.88
CA ASN A 175 -16.37 7.95 12.20
C ASN A 175 -17.10 6.66 12.59
N ASN A 176 -16.46 5.85 13.44
CA ASN A 176 -17.05 4.60 13.87
C ASN A 176 -17.97 4.75 15.12
N PRO A 177 -18.99 3.90 15.30
CA PRO A 177 -19.94 3.99 16.42
C PRO A 177 -19.26 3.94 17.80
N LEU A 178 -18.12 3.26 17.88
CA LEU A 178 -17.36 3.04 19.09
C LEU A 178 -16.69 4.35 19.56
N LEU A 179 -16.02 5.07 18.66
CA LEU A 179 -15.40 6.38 18.94
C LEU A 179 -16.44 7.45 19.24
N ILE A 180 -17.59 7.43 18.55
CA ILE A 180 -18.71 8.33 18.83
C ILE A 180 -19.21 8.12 20.27
N SER A 181 -19.40 6.86 20.67
CA SER A 181 -19.86 6.52 22.03
C SER A 181 -18.88 7.01 23.11
N PHE A 182 -17.58 6.77 22.93
CA PHE A 182 -16.55 7.28 23.85
C PHE A 182 -16.50 8.80 23.90
N SER A 183 -16.68 9.48 22.76
CA SER A 183 -16.71 10.94 22.70
C SER A 183 -17.90 11.52 23.47
N ILE A 184 -19.08 10.91 23.34
CA ILE A 184 -20.27 11.30 24.11
C ILE A 184 -20.03 11.04 25.61
N SER A 185 -19.49 9.88 25.99
CA SER A 185 -19.16 9.60 27.40
C SER A 185 -18.15 10.60 27.97
N ALA A 186 -17.10 10.94 27.22
CA ALA A 186 -16.09 11.93 27.62
C ALA A 186 -16.72 13.32 27.82
N LEU A 187 -17.66 13.71 26.95
CA LEU A 187 -18.43 14.94 27.10
C LEU A 187 -19.26 14.94 28.39
N LEU A 188 -19.97 13.84 28.68
CA LEU A 188 -20.77 13.69 29.90
C LEU A 188 -19.89 13.73 31.17
N PHE A 189 -18.72 13.08 31.15
CA PHE A 189 -17.76 13.13 32.25
C PHE A 189 -17.18 14.54 32.46
N THR A 190 -16.88 15.25 31.37
CA THR A 190 -16.39 16.63 31.45
C THR A 190 -17.46 17.56 32.02
N MET A 191 -18.71 17.41 31.59
CA MET A 191 -19.83 18.21 32.07
C MET A 191 -20.12 17.95 33.56
N THR A 192 -20.10 16.69 33.99
CA THR A 192 -20.26 16.33 35.41
C THR A 192 -19.09 16.85 36.25
N GLY A 193 -17.85 16.78 35.76
CA GLY A 193 -16.69 17.40 36.39
C GLY A 193 -16.84 18.92 36.57
N PHE A 194 -17.32 19.62 35.54
CA PHE A 194 -17.56 21.06 35.60
C PHE A 194 -18.63 21.43 36.63
N LEU A 195 -19.73 20.66 36.69
CA LEU A 195 -20.80 20.83 37.69
C LEU A 195 -20.28 20.62 39.12
N LEU A 196 -19.48 19.58 39.35
CA LEU A 196 -18.86 19.31 40.65
C LEU A 196 -17.89 20.42 41.06
N LEU A 197 -17.08 20.90 40.12
CA LEU A 197 -16.13 21.98 40.35
C LEU A 197 -16.86 23.29 40.70
N PHE A 198 -17.88 23.67 39.94
CA PHE A 198 -18.70 24.84 40.24
C PHE A 198 -19.37 24.74 41.62
N ARG A 199 -19.93 23.58 41.95
CA ARG A 199 -20.54 23.33 43.27
C ARG A 199 -19.52 23.41 44.40
N SER A 200 -18.28 22.99 44.18
CA SER A 200 -17.17 23.09 45.14
C SER A 200 -16.78 24.56 45.40
N PHE A 201 -16.63 25.38 44.35
CA PHE A 201 -16.33 26.81 44.48
C PHE A 201 -17.47 27.60 45.15
N VAL A 202 -18.73 27.25 44.87
CA VAL A 202 -19.90 27.88 45.52
C VAL A 202 -20.02 27.50 47.00
N ARG A 203 -19.71 26.24 47.37
CA ARG A 203 -19.75 25.78 48.78
C ARG A 203 -18.61 26.32 49.65
N ARG A 204 -17.51 26.80 49.06
CA ARG A 204 -16.39 27.42 49.80
C ARG A 204 -16.70 28.81 50.35
N LYS A 205 -17.87 29.39 50.05
CA LYS A 205 -18.36 30.65 50.66
C LYS A 205 -19.17 30.40 51.95
N ARG A 206 -18.64 29.65 52.90
CA ARG A 206 -19.04 29.78 54.31
C ARG A 206 -17.86 30.39 55.07
N PRO A 207 -17.87 31.69 55.38
CA PRO A 207 -16.96 32.19 56.39
C PRO A 207 -17.28 31.46 57.71
N ALA A 208 -16.24 31.01 58.40
CA ALA A 208 -16.36 30.69 59.81
C ALA A 208 -16.62 31.99 60.56
N VAL A 209 -17.60 31.93 61.48
CA VAL A 209 -17.89 32.74 62.68
C VAL A 209 -19.39 32.98 62.76
#